data_AF-A0A7X6UHS5-F1
#
_entry.id   AF-A0A7X6UHS5-F1
#
_cell.length_a   1.000
_cell.length_b   1.000
_cell.length_c   1.000
_cell.angle_alpha   90.00
_cell.angle_beta   90.00
_cell.angle_gamma   90.00
#
_symmetry.space_group_name_H-M   'P 1'
#
loop_
_entity.id
_entity.type
_entity.pdbx_description
1 polymer ?
#
loop_
_entity_poly.entity_id
_entity_poly.type
_entity_poly.pdbx_seq_one_letter_code
_entity_poly.pdbx_strand_id
1 'polypeptide(L)'
;MNGLFSQLQTFILTGLLGIIAGLIFHYYQLTVRKARLSRYFLYILDIILWIFMLTLVFSVMLLINQGEIRFFILLTLLAGIIVYFRFFSSRFANLVSKGASGTVLIVASLSRLLSPPLVWLKKLLKKIKKNPPPPPEE
;
A
#
# COMPACT_ATOMS: atom_id res chain seq x y z
N MET A 1 4.63 18.55 28.27
CA MET A 1 3.56 18.75 29.27
C MET A 1 3.14 17.39 29.82
N ASN A 2 3.57 17.06 31.03
CA ASN A 2 3.40 15.72 31.62
C ASN A 2 2.06 15.64 32.36
N GLY A 3 0.96 15.59 31.61
CA GLY A 3 -0.39 15.42 32.15
C GLY A 3 -0.98 14.07 31.76
N LEU A 4 -1.76 13.43 32.63
CA LEU A 4 -2.53 12.23 32.30
C LEU A 4 -3.35 12.41 31.00
N PHE A 5 -3.84 13.63 30.75
CA PHE A 5 -4.52 14.00 29.52
C PHE A 5 -3.68 13.80 28.25
N SER A 6 -2.38 14.13 28.25
CA SER A 6 -1.54 13.96 27.05
C SER A 6 -1.24 12.48 26.78
N GLN A 7 -1.10 11.68 27.84
CA GLN A 7 -0.95 10.23 27.72
C GLN A 7 -2.22 9.57 27.16
N LEU A 8 -3.40 9.99 27.66
CA LEU A 8 -4.69 9.47 27.21
C LEU A 8 -4.98 9.87 25.75
N GLN A 9 -4.67 11.11 25.38
CA GLN A 9 -4.72 11.56 23.99
C GLN A 9 -3.80 10.72 23.09
N THR A 10 -2.56 10.48 23.52
CA THR A 10 -1.61 9.63 22.80
C THR A 10 -2.17 8.24 22.59
N PHE A 11 -2.76 7.65 23.62
CA PHE A 11 -3.34 6.32 23.56
C PHE A 11 -4.52 6.24 22.58
N ILE A 12 -5.47 7.18 22.66
CA ILE A 12 -6.63 7.21 21.77
C ILE A 12 -6.19 7.40 20.31
N LEU A 13 -5.33 8.38 20.05
CA LEU A 13 -4.85 8.65 18.69
C LEU A 13 -4.06 7.47 18.11
N THR A 14 -3.25 6.79 18.92
CA THR A 14 -2.56 5.56 18.50
C THR A 14 -3.55 4.43 18.21
N GLY A 15 -4.60 4.27 19.01
CA GLY A 15 -5.65 3.28 18.77
C GLY A 15 -6.41 3.56 17.46
N LEU A 16 -6.76 4.83 17.21
CA LEU A 16 -7.36 5.27 15.95
C LEU A 16 -6.44 5.03 14.76
N LEU A 17 -5.15 5.30 14.90
CA LEU A 17 -4.14 4.96 13.89
C LEU A 17 -4.11 3.46 13.60
N GLY A 18 -4.25 2.62 14.62
CA GLY A 18 -4.39 1.16 14.47
C GLY A 18 -5.66 0.77 13.70
N ILE A 19 -6.78 1.44 13.95
CA ILE A 19 -8.02 1.22 13.19
C ILE A 19 -7.83 1.60 11.71
N ILE A 20 -7.20 2.74 11.45
CA ILE A 20 -6.88 3.21 10.09
C ILE A 20 -5.92 2.22 9.40
N ALA A 21 -4.90 1.74 10.11
CA ALA A 21 -4.00 0.71 9.62
C ALA A 21 -4.76 -0.56 9.23
N GLY A 22 -5.67 -1.03 10.08
CA GLY A 22 -6.54 -2.17 9.78
C GLY A 22 -7.39 -1.96 8.51
N LEU A 23 -7.92 -0.75 8.32
CA LEU A 23 -8.66 -0.38 7.11
C LEU A 23 -7.79 -0.46 5.85
N ILE A 24 -6.57 0.09 5.91
CA ILE A 24 -5.59 0.03 4.82
C ILE A 24 -5.25 -1.43 4.48
N PHE A 25 -4.99 -2.27 5.49
CA PHE A 25 -4.70 -3.69 5.28
C PHE A 25 -5.88 -4.45 4.67
N HIS A 26 -7.10 -4.24 5.16
CA HIS A 26 -8.29 -4.87 4.60
C HIS A 26 -8.50 -4.46 3.14
N TYR A 27 -8.27 -3.18 2.83
CA TYR A 27 -8.33 -2.68 1.46
C TYR A 27 -7.28 -3.30 0.55
N TYR A 28 -6.03 -3.35 1.00
CA TYR A 28 -4.94 -4.00 0.26
C TYR A 28 -5.26 -5.47 -0.03
N GLN A 29 -5.67 -6.23 1.00
CA GLN A 29 -5.93 -7.67 0.87
C GLN A 29 -7.05 -7.95 -0.14
N LEU A 30 -8.13 -7.16 -0.11
CA LEU A 30 -9.25 -7.31 -1.02
C LEU A 30 -8.89 -6.92 -2.46
N THR A 31 -8.08 -5.86 -2.61
CA THR A 31 -7.56 -5.41 -3.91
C THR A 31 -6.68 -6.48 -4.54
N VAL A 32 -5.72 -7.01 -3.79
CA VAL A 32 -4.84 -8.10 -4.22
C VAL A 32 -5.64 -9.33 -4.64
N ARG A 33 -6.61 -9.75 -3.82
CA ARG A 33 -7.47 -10.91 -4.10
C ARG A 33 -8.27 -10.74 -5.40
N LYS A 34 -8.77 -9.54 -5.67
CA LYS A 34 -9.53 -9.23 -6.89
C LYS A 34 -8.65 -9.08 -8.13
N ALA A 35 -7.48 -8.46 -7.97
CA ALA A 35 -6.55 -8.18 -9.07
C ALA A 35 -5.94 -9.44 -9.69
N ARG A 36 -5.92 -10.57 -8.96
CA ARG A 36 -5.25 -11.83 -9.39
C ARG A 36 -3.82 -11.58 -9.87
N LEU A 37 -3.07 -10.76 -9.14
CA LEU A 37 -1.71 -10.36 -9.49
C LEU A 37 -0.77 -11.58 -9.52
N SER A 38 0.23 -11.52 -10.41
CA SER A 38 1.31 -12.51 -10.42
C SER A 38 2.19 -12.35 -9.18
N ARG A 39 2.92 -13.42 -8.83
CA ARG A 39 3.73 -13.49 -7.61
C ARG A 39 4.73 -12.32 -7.48
N TYR A 40 5.33 -11.87 -8.59
CA TYR A 40 6.27 -10.75 -8.58
C TYR A 40 5.61 -9.41 -8.24
N PHE A 41 4.43 -9.13 -8.80
CA PHE A 41 3.70 -7.90 -8.49
C PHE A 41 3.21 -7.89 -7.04
N LEU A 42 2.87 -9.06 -6.47
CA LEU A 42 2.53 -9.17 -5.06
C LEU A 42 3.68 -8.73 -4.16
N TYR A 43 4.90 -9.21 -4.41
CA TYR A 43 6.07 -8.80 -3.63
C TYR A 43 6.35 -7.30 -3.72
N ILE A 44 6.25 -6.72 -4.92
CA ILE A 44 6.44 -5.27 -5.09
C ILE A 44 5.39 -4.50 -4.31
N LEU A 45 4.11 -4.90 -4.43
CA LEU A 45 3.02 -4.21 -3.74
C LEU A 45 3.11 -4.36 -2.22
N ASP A 46 3.57 -5.52 -1.73
CA ASP A 46 3.82 -5.75 -0.31
C ASP A 46 4.95 -4.82 0.19
N ILE A 47 6.08 -4.74 -0.50
CA ILE A 47 7.17 -3.80 -0.14
C ILE A 47 6.67 -2.35 -0.11
N ILE A 48 5.89 -1.93 -1.11
CA ILE A 48 5.31 -0.59 -1.16
C ILE A 48 4.40 -0.36 0.06
N LEU A 49 3.52 -1.33 0.37
CA LEU A 49 2.63 -1.24 1.51
C LEU A 49 3.42 -1.15 2.82
N TRP A 50 4.46 -1.97 2.98
CA TRP A 50 5.29 -1.97 4.17
C TRP A 50 6.00 -0.63 4.38
N ILE A 51 6.62 -0.07 3.35
CA ILE A 51 7.25 1.25 3.41
C ILE A 51 6.22 2.33 3.74
N PHE A 52 5.06 2.29 3.10
CA PHE A 52 3.98 3.23 3.36
C PHE A 52 3.47 3.14 4.79
N MET A 53 3.20 1.93 5.30
CA MET A 53 2.72 1.69 6.66
C MET A 53 3.75 2.11 7.70
N LEU A 54 5.03 1.78 7.48
CA LEU A 54 6.11 2.17 8.38
C LEU A 54 6.22 3.69 8.45
N THR A 55 6.21 4.36 7.29
CA THR A 55 6.27 5.82 7.21
C THR A 55 5.05 6.46 7.88
N LEU A 56 3.84 5.99 7.57
CA LEU A 56 2.59 6.51 8.14
C LEU A 56 2.56 6.37 9.67
N VAL A 57 2.89 5.18 10.19
CA VAL A 57 2.90 4.93 11.64
C VAL A 57 3.97 5.78 12.32
N PHE A 58 5.18 5.81 11.77
CA PHE A 58 6.28 6.56 12.34
C PHE A 58 6.04 8.07 12.33
N SER A 59 5.53 8.64 11.22
CA SER A 59 5.20 10.06 11.12
C SER A 59 4.15 10.47 12.14
N VAL A 60 3.07 9.71 12.28
CA VAL A 60 2.02 10.01 13.26
C VAL A 60 2.54 9.87 14.68
N MET A 61 3.37 8.86 14.95
CA MET A 61 4.01 8.68 16.25
C MET A 61 4.97 9.82 16.61
N LEU A 62 5.71 10.35 15.63
CA LEU A 62 6.55 11.54 15.78
C LEU A 62 5.74 12.76 16.17
N LEU A 63 4.57 12.95 15.57
CA LEU A 63 3.68 14.07 15.89
C LEU A 63 3.03 13.96 17.26
N ILE A 64 2.66 12.75 17.68
CA ILE A 64 1.90 12.54 18.92
C ILE A 64 2.83 12.45 20.14
N ASN A 65 3.91 11.68 20.04
CA ASN A 65 4.78 11.34 21.18
C ASN A 65 6.25 11.71 20.95
N GLN A 66 6.54 12.62 20.01
CA GLN A 66 7.91 13.01 19.63
C GLN A 66 8.81 11.82 19.24
N GLY A 67 8.21 10.71 18.81
CA GLY A 67 8.94 9.50 18.43
C GLY A 67 9.44 8.66 19.61
N GLU A 68 9.03 8.93 20.84
CA GLU A 68 9.41 8.11 21.99
C GLU A 68 8.75 6.72 21.89
N ILE A 69 9.58 5.69 21.67
CA ILE A 69 9.11 4.32 21.47
C ILE A 69 8.74 3.69 22.81
N ARG A 70 7.45 3.74 23.14
CA ARG A 70 6.89 3.06 24.30
C ARG A 70 6.22 1.77 23.87
N PHE A 71 6.58 0.66 24.52
CA PHE A 71 6.04 -0.67 24.18
C PHE A 71 4.49 -0.71 24.18
N PHE A 72 3.85 0.01 25.10
CA PHE A 72 2.39 0.11 25.16
C PHE A 72 1.75 0.76 23.92
N ILE A 73 2.46 1.66 23.21
CA ILE A 73 1.95 2.29 21.97
C ILE A 73 1.81 1.24 20.86
N LEU A 74 2.78 0.35 20.73
CA LEU A 74 2.72 -0.76 19.76
C LEU A 74 1.55 -1.70 20.08
N LEU A 75 1.35 -2.02 21.37
CA LEU A 75 0.19 -2.80 21.82
C LEU A 75 -1.14 -2.12 21.48
N THR A 76 -1.27 -0.81 21.72
CA THR A 76 -2.48 -0.06 21.38
C THR A 76 -2.75 0.01 19.89
N LEU A 77 -1.69 0.16 19.08
CA LEU A 77 -1.77 0.11 17.63
C LEU A 77 -2.30 -1.26 17.16
N LEU A 78 -1.72 -2.35 17.66
CA LEU A 78 -2.16 -3.72 17.36
C LEU A 78 -3.60 -3.96 17.82
N ALA A 79 -3.97 -3.50 19.02
CA ALA A 79 -5.32 -3.58 19.52
C ALA A 79 -6.31 -2.84 18.61
N GLY A 80 -5.95 -1.64 18.12
CA GLY A 80 -6.76 -0.90 17.14
C GLY A 80 -6.99 -1.66 15.85
N ILE A 81 -5.96 -2.34 15.33
CA ILE A 81 -6.09 -3.21 14.13
C ILE A 81 -7.06 -4.36 14.41
N ILE A 82 -6.93 -5.04 15.55
CA ILE A 82 -7.83 -6.14 15.94
C ILE A 82 -9.27 -5.66 16.08
N VAL A 83 -9.48 -4.51 16.74
CA VAL A 83 -10.79 -3.87 16.89
C VAL A 83 -11.40 -3.56 15.52
N TYR A 84 -10.61 -3.03 14.59
CA TYR A 84 -11.07 -2.81 13.23
C TYR A 84 -11.56 -4.11 12.58
N PHE A 85 -10.76 -5.17 12.60
CA PHE A 85 -11.15 -6.43 11.96
C PHE A 85 -12.35 -7.11 12.64
N ARG A 86 -12.49 -6.96 13.95
CA ARG A 86 -13.58 -7.58 14.71
C ARG A 86 -14.92 -6.86 14.55
N PHE A 87 -14.93 -5.53 14.54
CA PHE A 87 -16.16 -4.72 14.63
C PHE A 87 -16.48 -3.91 13.37
N PHE A 88 -15.46 -3.50 12.60
CA PHE A 88 -15.61 -2.55 11.50
C PHE A 88 -15.48 -3.20 10.13
N SER A 89 -14.73 -4.31 10.01
CA SER A 89 -14.52 -5.02 8.74
C SER A 89 -15.81 -5.29 7.97
N SER A 90 -16.84 -5.82 8.63
CA SER A 90 -18.14 -6.11 7.99
C SER A 90 -18.86 -4.86 7.51
N ARG A 91 -18.78 -3.76 8.25
CA ARG A 91 -19.45 -2.49 7.89
C ARG A 91 -18.77 -1.85 6.69
N PHE A 92 -17.44 -1.85 6.68
CA PHE A 92 -16.66 -1.27 5.60
C PHE A 92 -16.45 -2.21 4.41
N ALA A 93 -16.82 -3.48 4.51
CA ALA A 93 -16.62 -4.49 3.46
C ALA A 93 -17.16 -4.03 2.10
N ASN A 94 -18.35 -3.44 2.06
CA ASN A 94 -18.94 -2.96 0.80
C ASN A 94 -18.18 -1.77 0.20
N LEU A 95 -17.79 -0.81 1.04
CA LEU A 95 -17.01 0.36 0.61
C LEU A 95 -15.63 -0.05 0.11
N VAL A 96 -14.94 -0.88 0.88
CA VAL A 96 -13.63 -1.45 0.56
C VAL A 96 -13.71 -2.29 -0.71
N SER A 97 -14.76 -3.09 -0.88
CA SER A 97 -15.00 -3.89 -2.08
C SER A 97 -15.17 -3.03 -3.33
N LYS A 98 -15.97 -1.95 -3.26
CA LYS A 98 -16.15 -1.01 -4.38
C LYS A 98 -14.83 -0.32 -4.75
N GLY A 99 -14.09 0.19 -3.77
CA GLY A 99 -12.79 0.82 -4.01
C GLY A 99 -11.76 -0.14 -4.60
N ALA A 100 -11.69 -1.36 -4.07
CA ALA A 100 -10.83 -2.42 -4.59
C ALA A 100 -11.18 -2.78 -6.04
N SER A 101 -12.47 -2.89 -6.38
CA SER A 101 -12.88 -3.11 -7.77
C SER A 101 -12.48 -1.93 -8.67
N GLY A 102 -12.69 -0.69 -8.22
CA GLY A 102 -12.33 0.50 -8.98
C GLY A 102 -10.83 0.57 -9.28
N THR A 103 -9.98 0.31 -8.29
CA THR A 103 -8.52 0.32 -8.50
C THR A 103 -8.05 -0.78 -9.44
N VAL A 104 -8.59 -1.99 -9.33
CA VAL A 104 -8.29 -3.08 -10.27
C VAL A 104 -8.66 -2.69 -11.69
N LEU A 105 -9.81 -2.05 -11.91
CA LEU A 105 -10.26 -1.60 -13.23
C LEU A 105 -9.36 -0.51 -13.81
N ILE A 106 -8.92 0.45 -12.99
CA ILE A 106 -8.01 1.52 -13.40
C ILE A 106 -6.66 0.93 -13.81
N VAL A 107 -6.08 0.06 -12.98
CA VAL A 107 -4.80 -0.60 -13.27
C VAL A 107 -4.92 -1.49 -14.51
N ALA A 108 -6.02 -2.24 -14.65
CA ALA A 108 -6.26 -3.06 -15.84
C ALA A 108 -6.36 -2.20 -17.10
N SER A 109 -7.09 -1.08 -17.05
CA SER A 109 -7.21 -0.13 -18.17
C SER A 109 -5.85 0.47 -18.56
N LEU A 110 -5.07 0.93 -17.59
CA LEU A 110 -3.72 1.45 -17.80
C LEU A 110 -2.79 0.39 -18.42
N SER A 111 -2.83 -0.84 -17.90
CA SER A 111 -1.99 -1.92 -18.43
C SER A 111 -2.33 -2.28 -19.88
N ARG A 112 -3.61 -2.22 -20.25
CA ARG A 112 -4.06 -2.43 -21.64
C ARG A 112 -3.57 -1.31 -22.56
N LEU A 113 -3.53 -0.07 -22.09
CA LEU A 113 -3.03 1.06 -22.86
C LEU A 113 -1.50 0.98 -23.09
N LEU A 114 -0.74 0.50 -22.09
CA LEU A 114 0.73 0.41 -22.14
C LEU A 114 1.26 -0.88 -22.80
N SER A 115 0.49 -1.96 -22.82
CA SER A 115 0.93 -3.23 -23.41
C SER A 115 1.29 -3.19 -24.91
N PRO A 116 0.48 -2.61 -25.82
CA PRO A 116 0.84 -2.54 -27.24
C PRO A 116 2.13 -1.77 -27.54
N PRO A 117 2.41 -0.57 -26.98
CA PRO A 117 3.66 0.13 -27.26
C PRO A 117 4.89 -0.62 -26.72
N LEU A 118 4.78 -1.30 -25.57
CA LEU A 118 5.88 -2.09 -25.01
C LEU A 118 6.25 -3.29 -25.90
N VAL A 119 5.27 -3.97 -26.49
CA VAL A 119 5.52 -5.09 -27.42
C VAL A 119 6.12 -4.58 -28.72
N TRP A 120 5.65 -3.44 -29.23
CA TRP A 120 6.22 -2.79 -30.41
C TRP A 120 7.69 -2.37 -30.20
N LEU A 121 8.02 -1.78 -29.04
CA LEU A 121 9.38 -1.40 -28.67
C LEU A 121 10.31 -2.62 -28.63
N LYS A 122 9.87 -3.73 -28.03
CA LYS A 122 10.63 -5.00 -28.04
C LYS A 122 10.87 -5.51 -29.45
N LYS A 123 9.90 -5.41 -30.35
CA LYS A 123 10.06 -5.79 -31.77
C LYS A 123 11.08 -4.90 -32.46
N LEU A 124 11.07 -3.59 -32.22
CA LEU A 124 12.07 -2.67 -32.77
C LEU A 124 13.48 -2.99 -32.30
N LEU A 125 13.69 -3.19 -31.00
CA LEU A 125 15.00 -3.57 -30.46
C LEU A 125 15.51 -4.88 -31.07
N LYS A 126 14.62 -5.87 -31.24
CA LYS A 126 14.99 -7.14 -31.88
C LYS A 126 15.32 -6.97 -33.36
N LYS A 127 14.65 -6.03 -34.06
CA LYS A 127 14.92 -5.68 -35.46
C LYS A 127 16.28 -4.97 -35.60
N ILE A 128 16.59 -4.02 -34.71
CA ILE A 128 17.88 -3.32 -34.66
C ILE A 128 19.02 -4.28 -34.34
N LYS A 129 18.82 -5.21 -33.39
CA LYS A 129 19.83 -6.23 -33.08
C LYS A 129 20.07 -7.20 -34.24
N LYS A 130 19.06 -7.49 -35.06
CA LYS A 130 19.17 -8.40 -36.22
C LYS A 130 19.80 -7.72 -37.44
N ASN A 131 19.56 -6.42 -37.62
CA ASN A 131 20.15 -5.61 -38.67
C ASN A 131 20.95 -4.46 -38.04
N PRO A 132 22.22 -4.70 -37.64
CA PRO A 132 23.06 -3.63 -37.11
C PRO A 132 23.25 -2.55 -38.19
N PRO A 133 23.30 -1.26 -37.81
CA PRO A 133 23.60 -0.20 -38.76
C PRO A 133 25.00 -0.40 -39.36
N PRO A 134 25.20 -0.06 -40.65
CA PRO A 134 26.52 -0.17 -41.27
C PRO A 134 27.54 0.71 -40.52
N PRO A 135 28.81 0.28 -40.42
CA PRO A 135 29.86 1.08 -39.80
C PRO A 135 29.95 2.45 -40.49
N PRO A 136 30.32 3.52 -39.75
CA PRO A 136 30.59 4.82 -40.37
C PRO A 136 31.63 4.66 -41.47
N GLU A 137 31.36 5.23 -42.65
CA GLU A 137 32.34 5.30 -43.73
C GLU A 137 33.48 6.23 -43.26
N GLU A 138 34.65 5.65 -43.03
CA GLU A 138 35.92 6.36 -42.78
C GLU A 138 36.46 6.99 -44.09
#